data_AF-A0A645EXH7-F1
#
_entry.id   AF-A0A645EXH7-F1
#
_cell.length_a   1.000
_cell.length_b   1.000
_cell.length_c   1.000
_cell.angle_alpha   90.00
_cell.angle_beta   90.00
_cell.angle_gamma   90.00
#
_symmetry.space_group_name_H-M   'P 1'
#
loop_
_entity.id
_entity.type
_entity.pdbx_description
1 polymer ?
#
loop_
_entity_poly.entity_id
_entity_poly.type
_entity_poly.pdbx_seq_one_letter_code
_entity_poly.pdbx_strand_id
1 'polypeptide(L)'
;MSKKLKWMVKVISVFLCILLITEILPMQVFAENLNTVTEGTLTEPETETEKEKAVSPIVAEEESLREEYKKYFRCEDGSYMVAVYPDPVHYKENGVWEDIDNSLVASEGSKTDVFKDKVRYKTKKGACDISVPETLGGDNWISLSKGNYTVKLGLKQSQETKQTAEIKNEDQQTSKQLKASKKTTAQKNTEKMSLGKIRSSVTYQDVYDETDLEYIVSPYTVKEKKTRDL
;
A
#
# COMPACT_ATOMS: atom_id res chain seq x y z
N MET A 1 -7.78 17.72 -66.33
CA MET A 1 -6.92 18.19 -65.20
C MET A 1 -5.97 19.27 -65.68
N SER A 2 -5.92 20.42 -65.00
CA SER A 2 -5.01 21.51 -65.34
C SER A 2 -3.55 21.08 -65.13
N LYS A 3 -2.63 21.60 -65.95
CA LYS A 3 -1.19 21.28 -65.84
C LYS A 3 -0.64 21.54 -64.43
N LYS A 4 -1.17 22.57 -63.75
CA LYS A 4 -0.85 22.92 -62.36
C LYS A 4 -1.30 21.86 -61.35
N LEU A 5 -2.48 21.27 -61.53
CA LEU A 5 -3.00 20.21 -60.66
C LEU A 5 -2.20 18.90 -60.80
N LYS A 6 -1.81 18.53 -62.03
CA LYS A 6 -0.95 17.35 -62.26
C LYS A 6 0.44 17.52 -61.65
N TRP A 7 0.96 18.75 -61.63
CA TRP A 7 2.25 19.06 -61.01
C TRP A 7 2.15 19.04 -59.48
N MET A 8 1.06 19.58 -58.91
CA MET A 8 0.81 19.56 -57.46
C MET A 8 0.64 18.13 -56.91
N VAL A 9 -0.08 17.24 -57.61
CA VAL A 9 -0.24 15.83 -57.20
C VAL A 9 1.10 15.08 -57.24
N LYS A 10 1.99 15.40 -58.19
CA LYS A 10 3.34 14.82 -58.24
C LYS A 10 4.20 15.27 -57.06
N VAL A 11 4.14 16.56 -56.71
CA VAL A 11 4.87 17.10 -55.55
C VAL A 11 4.35 16.47 -54.24
N ILE A 12 3.04 16.34 -54.10
CA ILE A 12 2.40 15.66 -52.96
C ILE A 12 2.82 14.19 -52.89
N SER A 13 2.85 13.48 -54.03
CA SER A 13 3.28 12.08 -54.07
C SER A 13 4.74 11.91 -53.65
N VAL A 14 5.64 12.79 -54.09
CA VAL A 14 7.06 12.75 -53.70
C VAL A 14 7.21 13.05 -52.21
N PHE A 15 6.47 14.03 -51.68
CA PHE A 15 6.47 14.36 -50.26
C PHE A 15 5.98 13.19 -49.39
N LEU A 16 4.91 12.50 -49.80
CA LEU A 16 4.41 11.30 -49.12
C LEU A 16 5.42 10.14 -49.15
N CYS A 17 6.12 9.93 -50.26
CA CYS A 17 7.17 8.92 -50.32
C CYS A 17 8.35 9.26 -49.38
N ILE A 18 8.72 10.53 -49.26
CA ILE A 18 9.78 10.96 -48.33
C ILE A 18 9.35 10.73 -46.88
N LEU A 19 8.10 11.05 -46.51
CA LEU A 19 7.54 10.75 -45.19
C LEU A 19 7.56 9.26 -44.86
N LEU A 20 7.19 8.41 -45.82
CA LEU A 20 7.25 6.95 -45.63
C LEU A 20 8.68 6.45 -45.43
N ILE A 21 9.67 7.06 -46.09
CA ILE A 21 11.09 6.70 -45.90
C ILE A 21 11.59 7.12 -44.52
N THR A 22 11.10 8.22 -43.94
CA THR A 22 11.48 8.64 -42.58
C THR A 22 11.00 7.69 -41.49
N GLU A 23 9.95 6.89 -41.74
CA GLU A 23 9.47 5.87 -40.78
C GLU A 23 10.33 4.61 -40.76
N ILE A 24 11.13 4.36 -41.81
CA ILE A 24 11.99 3.17 -41.94
C ILE A 24 13.40 3.42 -41.38
N LEU A 25 13.74 4.67 -41.06
CA LEU A 25 14.99 4.97 -40.39
C LEU A 25 14.86 4.53 -38.93
N PRO A 26 15.79 3.69 -38.41
CA PRO A 26 15.78 3.34 -37.00
C PRO A 26 15.94 4.64 -36.19
N MET A 27 14.88 5.05 -35.48
CA MET A 27 14.97 6.14 -34.52
C MET A 27 16.03 5.74 -33.49
N GLN A 28 17.19 6.41 -33.51
CA GLN A 28 18.16 6.30 -32.44
C GLN A 28 17.58 7.04 -31.23
N VAL A 29 17.08 6.28 -30.26
CA VAL A 29 16.62 6.78 -28.98
C VAL A 29 17.87 7.19 -28.20
N PHE A 30 18.14 8.48 -28.04
CA PHE A 30 19.09 8.95 -27.05
C PHE A 30 18.42 8.85 -25.68
N ALA A 31 18.58 7.69 -25.04
CA ALA A 31 18.34 7.53 -23.62
C ALA A 31 19.52 8.18 -22.87
N GLU A 32 19.28 9.32 -22.23
CA GLU A 32 20.12 9.78 -21.13
C GLU A 32 19.89 8.80 -19.97
N ASN A 33 20.95 8.12 -19.53
CA ASN A 33 20.88 7.04 -18.54
C ASN A 33 20.47 7.58 -17.17
N LEU A 34 19.17 7.64 -16.92
CA LEU A 34 18.57 7.58 -15.59
C LEU A 34 18.00 6.17 -15.42
N ASN A 35 18.85 5.30 -14.86
CA ASN A 35 18.56 3.90 -14.64
C ASN A 35 17.43 3.72 -13.62
N THR A 36 16.25 3.38 -14.12
CA THR A 36 15.26 2.59 -13.38
C THR A 36 14.62 1.55 -14.29
N VAL A 37 14.94 0.28 -14.02
CA VAL A 37 14.06 -0.90 -13.99
C VAL A 37 13.19 -1.18 -15.22
N THR A 38 13.48 -2.31 -15.88
CA THR A 38 12.52 -3.05 -16.72
C THR A 38 12.50 -4.51 -16.28
N GLU A 39 11.29 -5.06 -16.13
CA GLU A 39 11.04 -6.48 -15.90
C GLU A 39 11.49 -7.34 -17.10
N GLY A 40 12.15 -8.46 -16.77
CA GLY A 40 11.98 -9.73 -17.48
C GLY A 40 12.72 -9.94 -18.80
N THR A 41 14.02 -10.29 -18.74
CA THR A 41 14.63 -11.24 -19.70
C THR A 41 15.70 -12.02 -18.96
N LEU A 42 15.59 -13.35 -18.99
CA LEU A 42 16.56 -14.31 -18.46
C LEU A 42 17.84 -14.23 -19.30
N THR A 43 18.81 -13.48 -18.82
CA THR A 43 20.22 -13.61 -19.20
C THR A 43 20.98 -14.04 -17.95
N GLU A 44 21.73 -15.14 -18.09
CA GLU A 44 22.65 -15.65 -17.07
C GLU A 44 23.46 -14.51 -16.44
N PRO A 45 23.65 -14.51 -15.11
CA PRO A 45 24.46 -13.50 -14.47
C PRO A 45 25.92 -13.74 -14.85
N GLU A 46 26.49 -12.81 -15.62
CA GLU A 46 27.93 -12.61 -15.58
C GLU A 46 28.28 -12.30 -14.13
N THR A 47 29.06 -13.20 -13.53
CA THR A 47 29.67 -13.06 -12.20
C THR A 47 30.60 -11.85 -12.19
N GLU A 48 30.03 -10.66 -12.03
CA GLU A 48 30.74 -9.57 -11.36
C GLU A 48 30.81 -9.94 -9.89
N THR A 49 32.02 -10.23 -9.42
CA THR A 49 32.35 -10.37 -7.99
C THR A 49 31.81 -9.16 -7.22
N GLU A 50 30.63 -9.32 -6.64
CA GLU A 50 29.98 -8.40 -5.72
C GLU A 50 30.87 -8.33 -4.47
N LYS A 51 31.77 -7.35 -4.45
CA LYS A 51 32.29 -6.86 -3.17
C LYS A 51 31.07 -6.35 -2.43
N GLU A 52 30.61 -7.11 -1.45
CA GLU A 52 29.57 -6.73 -0.48
C GLU A 52 29.85 -5.30 -0.03
N LYS A 53 29.15 -4.33 -0.63
CA LYS A 53 29.32 -2.92 -0.29
C LYS A 53 28.81 -2.81 1.13
N ALA A 54 29.70 -2.48 2.07
CA ALA A 54 29.33 -2.29 3.46
C ALA A 54 28.17 -1.29 3.54
N VAL A 55 26.99 -1.76 3.96
CA VAL A 55 25.78 -0.94 4.04
C VAL A 55 25.95 0.05 5.20
N SER A 56 25.83 1.35 4.90
CA SER A 56 25.92 2.42 5.90
C SER A 56 24.67 2.43 6.81
N PRO A 57 24.80 2.71 8.12
CA PRO A 57 23.64 2.76 9.00
C PRO A 57 22.64 3.87 8.60
N ILE A 58 21.35 3.56 8.66
CA ILE A 58 20.29 4.56 8.53
C ILE A 58 20.35 5.50 9.73
N VAL A 59 20.28 6.80 9.50
CA VAL A 59 20.18 7.84 10.54
C VAL A 59 18.72 8.16 10.82
N ALA A 60 17.97 8.54 9.78
CA ALA A 60 16.58 8.98 9.89
C ALA A 60 15.81 8.81 8.57
N GLU A 61 14.48 8.83 8.67
CA GLU A 61 13.60 9.00 7.50
C GLU A 61 13.68 10.43 6.98
N GLU A 62 13.67 10.61 5.66
CA GLU A 62 13.59 11.89 4.97
C GLU A 62 12.12 12.16 4.62
N GLU A 63 11.39 12.77 5.56
CA GLU A 63 9.92 12.93 5.46
C GLU A 63 9.49 13.82 4.28
N SER A 64 10.37 14.71 3.83
CA SER A 64 10.12 15.59 2.67
C SER A 64 9.97 14.81 1.35
N LEU A 65 10.48 13.58 1.30
CA LEU A 65 10.41 12.67 0.16
C LEU A 65 9.33 11.59 0.32
N ARG A 66 8.42 11.72 1.29
CA ARG A 66 7.34 10.74 1.48
C ARG A 66 6.53 10.57 0.19
N GLU A 67 6.26 9.31 -0.12
CA GLU A 67 5.34 8.88 -1.16
C GLU A 67 4.39 7.84 -0.58
N GLU A 68 3.24 7.63 -1.22
CA GLU A 68 2.20 6.72 -0.74
C GLU A 68 2.74 5.31 -0.40
N TYR A 69 3.67 4.77 -1.18
CA TYR A 69 4.20 3.41 -1.05
C TYR A 69 5.68 3.33 -0.68
N LYS A 70 6.33 4.46 -0.35
CA LYS A 70 7.78 4.51 -0.13
C LYS A 70 8.17 5.35 1.08
N LYS A 71 9.27 4.93 1.72
CA LYS A 71 10.00 5.72 2.71
C LYS A 71 11.47 5.85 2.27
N TYR A 72 11.96 7.08 2.29
CA TYR A 72 13.37 7.40 2.02
C TYR A 72 14.10 7.55 3.35
N PHE A 73 15.28 6.99 3.46
CA PHE A 73 16.09 7.01 4.67
C PHE A 73 17.48 7.54 4.36
N ARG A 74 17.92 8.56 5.09
CA ARG A 74 19.27 9.09 4.98
C ARG A 74 20.24 8.25 5.82
N CYS A 75 21.34 7.83 5.22
CA CYS A 75 22.40 7.08 5.88
C CYS A 75 23.52 7.98 6.42
N GLU A 76 24.39 7.44 7.28
CA GLU A 76 25.49 8.18 7.91
C GLU A 76 26.53 8.70 6.90
N ASP A 77 26.68 8.04 5.76
CA ASP A 77 27.60 8.42 4.68
C ASP A 77 27.00 9.44 3.70
N GLY A 78 25.78 9.93 3.97
CA GLY A 78 25.05 10.86 3.12
C GLY A 78 24.30 10.20 1.96
N SER A 79 24.40 8.88 1.78
CA SER A 79 23.58 8.14 0.81
C SER A 79 22.12 8.01 1.28
N TYR A 80 21.24 7.58 0.37
CA TYR A 80 19.85 7.28 0.68
C TYR A 80 19.55 5.80 0.43
N MET A 81 18.75 5.21 1.32
CA MET A 81 18.08 3.94 1.09
C MET A 81 16.58 4.19 0.92
N VAL A 82 15.95 3.42 0.03
CA VAL A 82 14.51 3.54 -0.23
C VAL A 82 13.85 2.20 0.09
N ALA A 83 12.86 2.22 0.98
CA ALA A 83 11.99 1.08 1.20
C ALA A 83 10.73 1.26 0.35
N VAL A 84 10.38 0.24 -0.41
CA VAL A 84 9.15 0.17 -1.23
C VAL A 84 8.25 -0.90 -0.64
N TYR A 85 6.99 -0.56 -0.43
CA TYR A 85 6.03 -1.40 0.27
C TYR A 85 4.89 -1.85 -0.66
N PRO A 86 4.30 -3.03 -0.42
CA PRO A 86 3.18 -3.54 -1.22
C PRO A 86 1.86 -2.83 -0.92
N ASP A 87 1.72 -2.26 0.28
CA ASP A 87 0.55 -1.49 0.71
C ASP A 87 0.92 -0.02 0.88
N PRO A 88 -0.04 0.91 0.75
CA PRO A 88 0.18 2.30 1.13
C PRO A 88 0.64 2.42 2.58
N VAL A 89 1.63 3.28 2.81
CA VAL A 89 2.21 3.56 4.12
C VAL A 89 1.99 5.00 4.56
N HIS A 90 1.73 5.89 3.60
CA HIS A 90 1.33 7.26 3.86
C HIS A 90 0.01 7.59 3.17
N TYR A 91 -0.73 8.57 3.71
CA TYR A 91 -1.88 9.20 3.07
C TYR A 91 -1.71 10.72 3.08
N LYS A 92 -2.37 11.42 2.15
CA LYS A 92 -2.37 12.88 2.14
C LYS A 92 -3.50 13.45 2.97
N GLU A 93 -3.15 14.26 3.96
CA GLU A 93 -4.07 15.08 4.73
C GLU A 93 -3.69 16.54 4.54
N ASN A 94 -4.61 17.34 4.00
CA ASN A 94 -4.38 18.78 3.73
C ASN A 94 -3.09 19.07 2.91
N GLY A 95 -2.72 18.15 2.01
CA GLY A 95 -1.53 18.27 1.17
C GLY A 95 -0.23 17.77 1.81
N VAL A 96 -0.26 17.34 3.07
CA VAL A 96 0.89 16.79 3.81
C VAL A 96 0.79 15.27 3.88
N TRP A 97 1.92 14.58 3.78
CA TRP A 97 1.99 13.13 3.93
C TRP A 97 2.06 12.73 5.40
N GLU A 98 1.05 11.97 5.83
CA GLU A 98 0.94 11.41 7.17
C GLU A 98 1.12 9.89 7.13
N ASP A 99 1.74 9.32 8.17
CA ASP A 99 1.82 7.87 8.35
C ASP A 99 0.44 7.26 8.57
N ILE A 100 0.21 6.12 7.93
CA ILE A 100 -0.98 5.31 8.16
C ILE A 100 -0.84 4.54 9.47
N ASP A 101 -1.82 4.71 10.36
CA ASP A 101 -1.98 3.95 11.59
C ASP A 101 -3.37 3.29 11.61
N ASN A 102 -3.44 2.07 11.09
CA ASN A 102 -4.63 1.23 11.05
C ASN A 102 -4.81 0.41 12.36
N SER A 103 -4.09 0.76 13.43
CA SER A 103 -4.37 0.18 14.74
C SER A 103 -5.81 0.52 15.15
N LEU A 104 -6.56 -0.51 15.52
CA LEU A 104 -7.92 -0.40 16.02
C LEU A 104 -7.89 -0.09 17.51
N VAL A 105 -8.55 1.00 17.88
CA VAL A 105 -8.72 1.44 19.28
C VAL A 105 -10.19 1.50 19.63
N ALA A 106 -10.53 1.14 20.86
CA ALA A 106 -11.90 1.26 21.35
C ALA A 106 -12.33 2.73 21.34
N SER A 107 -13.54 2.97 20.84
CA SER A 107 -14.22 4.25 20.80
C SER A 107 -15.63 4.03 21.35
N GLU A 108 -16.01 4.82 22.34
CA GLU A 108 -17.41 4.95 22.72
C GLU A 108 -18.16 5.67 21.58
N GLY A 109 -19.41 5.28 21.35
CA GLY A 109 -20.26 5.95 20.36
C GLY A 109 -20.45 7.43 20.72
N SER A 110 -20.30 8.33 19.75
CA SER A 110 -20.62 9.75 20.00
C SER A 110 -22.09 9.91 20.36
N LYS A 111 -22.46 10.93 21.15
CA LYS A 111 -23.86 11.21 21.52
C LYS A 111 -24.78 11.50 20.32
N THR A 112 -24.20 11.74 19.15
CA THR A 112 -24.86 11.98 17.85
C THR A 112 -24.72 10.81 16.86
N ASP A 113 -24.01 9.74 17.25
CA ASP A 113 -23.81 8.55 16.43
C ASP A 113 -25.04 7.64 16.53
N VAL A 114 -25.38 6.98 15.43
CA VAL A 114 -26.46 5.97 15.36
C VAL A 114 -26.16 4.81 16.33
N PHE A 115 -24.90 4.65 16.73
CA PHE A 115 -24.40 3.58 17.61
C PHE A 115 -24.02 4.02 19.02
N LYS A 116 -24.62 5.11 19.52
CA LYS A 116 -24.30 5.78 20.80
C LYS A 116 -24.07 4.85 22.01
N ASP A 117 -24.79 3.73 22.09
CA ASP A 117 -24.73 2.80 23.23
C ASP A 117 -23.92 1.52 22.94
N LYS A 118 -23.21 1.46 21.81
CA LYS A 118 -22.45 0.27 21.39
C LYS A 118 -20.95 0.58 21.33
N VAL A 119 -20.14 -0.32 21.89
CA VAL A 119 -18.68 -0.24 21.76
C VAL A 119 -18.29 -0.50 20.31
N ARG A 120 -17.38 0.32 19.80
CA ARG A 120 -16.83 0.17 18.45
C ARG A 120 -15.33 0.35 18.48
N TYR A 121 -14.66 -0.21 17.50
CA TYR A 121 -13.23 -0.03 17.27
C TYR A 121 -13.02 0.83 16.04
N LYS A 122 -12.12 1.81 16.12
CA LYS A 122 -11.81 2.72 15.02
C LYS A 122 -10.32 2.74 14.73
N THR A 123 -9.97 2.93 13.46
CA THR A 123 -8.57 3.17 13.07
C THR A 123 -8.09 4.48 13.67
N LYS A 124 -6.88 4.50 14.23
CA LYS A 124 -6.32 5.68 14.91
C LYS A 124 -6.01 6.84 13.96
N LYS A 125 -5.32 6.55 12.85
CA LYS A 125 -5.00 7.48 11.75
C LYS A 125 -4.95 6.69 10.43
N GLY A 126 -6.06 6.04 10.12
CA GLY A 126 -6.18 5.27 8.89
C GLY A 126 -6.32 6.19 7.69
N ALA A 127 -5.92 5.71 6.51
CA ALA A 127 -6.17 6.43 5.26
C ALA A 127 -7.67 6.53 4.88
N CYS A 128 -8.50 5.74 5.57
CA CYS A 128 -9.95 5.84 5.64
C CYS A 128 -10.39 5.75 7.11
N ASP A 129 -11.55 6.32 7.41
CA ASP A 129 -12.23 6.13 8.69
C ASP A 129 -12.93 4.78 8.71
N ILE A 130 -12.33 3.80 9.37
CA ILE A 130 -12.89 2.46 9.52
C ILE A 130 -13.47 2.32 10.91
N SER A 131 -14.70 1.82 11.01
CA SER A 131 -15.35 1.49 12.28
C SER A 131 -15.94 0.10 12.27
N VAL A 132 -15.53 -0.70 13.25
CA VAL A 132 -15.92 -2.10 13.43
C VAL A 132 -16.70 -2.23 14.74
N PRO A 133 -17.86 -2.90 14.78
CA PRO A 133 -18.63 -3.04 16.02
C PRO A 133 -18.05 -4.09 16.96
N GLU A 134 -18.38 -4.03 18.25
CA GLU A 134 -18.01 -5.08 19.20
C GLU A 134 -18.71 -6.42 18.92
N THR A 135 -19.92 -6.41 18.34
CA THR A 135 -20.68 -7.61 17.92
C THR A 135 -21.19 -7.44 16.48
N LEU A 136 -21.36 -8.52 15.71
CA LEU A 136 -21.91 -8.47 14.34
C LEU A 136 -23.36 -8.91 14.26
N GLY A 137 -24.09 -8.44 13.24
CA GLY A 137 -25.50 -8.79 13.05
C GLY A 137 -26.45 -7.76 13.64
N GLY A 138 -27.75 -7.94 13.41
CA GLY A 138 -28.72 -6.87 13.62
C GLY A 138 -28.33 -5.61 12.83
N ASP A 139 -28.28 -4.47 13.52
CA ASP A 139 -27.88 -3.19 12.93
C ASP A 139 -26.37 -2.89 13.07
N ASN A 140 -25.56 -3.85 13.53
CA ASN A 140 -24.13 -3.65 13.71
C ASN A 140 -23.36 -3.89 12.42
N TRP A 141 -23.11 -2.80 11.68
CA TRP A 141 -22.39 -2.85 10.41
C TRP A 141 -20.98 -2.30 10.55
N ILE A 142 -20.01 -2.95 9.93
CA ILE A 142 -18.69 -2.38 9.67
C ILE A 142 -18.86 -1.20 8.70
N SER A 143 -18.16 -0.10 8.92
CA SER A 143 -18.14 1.04 8.01
C SER A 143 -16.73 1.41 7.58
N LEU A 144 -16.61 1.85 6.33
CA LEU A 144 -15.43 2.44 5.72
C LEU A 144 -15.86 3.77 5.13
N SER A 145 -15.31 4.89 5.61
CA SER A 145 -15.63 6.23 5.10
C SER A 145 -14.37 6.93 4.59
N LYS A 146 -14.53 7.66 3.47
CA LYS A 146 -13.49 8.52 2.90
C LYS A 146 -14.15 9.73 2.26
N GLY A 147 -13.89 10.92 2.83
CA GLY A 147 -14.58 12.14 2.44
C GLY A 147 -16.10 11.98 2.62
N ASN A 148 -16.88 12.21 1.57
CA ASN A 148 -18.34 12.15 1.62
C ASN A 148 -18.91 10.75 1.28
N TYR A 149 -18.06 9.75 1.10
CA TYR A 149 -18.47 8.40 0.73
C TYR A 149 -18.34 7.46 1.92
N THR A 150 -19.36 6.64 2.14
CA THR A 150 -19.36 5.59 3.17
C THR A 150 -19.87 4.29 2.57
N VAL A 151 -19.08 3.23 2.74
CA VAL A 151 -19.49 1.85 2.50
C VAL A 151 -19.79 1.20 3.85
N LYS A 152 -20.89 0.46 3.93
CA LYS A 152 -21.23 -0.32 5.12
C LYS A 152 -21.44 -1.78 4.76
N LEU A 153 -20.91 -2.67 5.60
CA LEU A 153 -20.93 -4.11 5.46
C LEU A 153 -21.52 -4.71 6.73
N GLY A 154 -22.47 -5.63 6.60
CA GLY A 154 -23.08 -6.28 7.73
C GLY A 154 -23.71 -7.61 7.34
N LEU A 155 -24.03 -8.39 8.35
CA LEU A 155 -24.72 -9.67 8.17
C LEU A 155 -26.22 -9.44 8.04
N LYS A 156 -26.87 -10.20 7.16
CA LYS A 156 -28.33 -10.14 6.96
C LYS A 156 -29.13 -10.76 8.13
N GLN A 157 -28.49 -11.14 9.23
CA GLN A 157 -29.16 -11.77 10.37
C GLN A 157 -29.70 -10.72 11.35
N SER A 158 -30.84 -11.01 11.96
CA SER A 158 -31.51 -10.07 12.89
C SER A 158 -30.90 -10.05 14.29
N GLN A 159 -30.20 -11.11 14.69
CA GLN A 159 -29.58 -11.22 16.02
C GLN A 159 -28.09 -10.89 15.94
N GLU A 160 -27.55 -10.32 17.02
CA GLU A 160 -26.12 -10.09 17.15
C GLU A 160 -25.37 -11.40 17.46
N THR A 161 -24.09 -11.45 17.15
CA THR A 161 -23.19 -12.53 17.57
C THR A 161 -23.15 -12.60 19.08
N LYS A 162 -23.09 -13.82 19.63
CA LYS A 162 -22.98 -14.04 21.08
C LYS A 162 -21.62 -13.61 21.62
N GLN A 163 -20.58 -13.78 20.80
CA GLN A 163 -19.22 -13.43 21.12
C GLN A 163 -18.90 -12.01 20.64
N THR A 164 -18.05 -11.33 21.40
CA THR A 164 -17.50 -10.03 21.03
C THR A 164 -16.28 -10.21 20.12
N ALA A 165 -15.96 -9.14 19.40
CA ALA A 165 -14.83 -9.04 18.50
C ALA A 165 -13.50 -9.27 19.21
N GLU A 166 -12.67 -10.18 18.69
CA GLU A 166 -11.25 -10.27 19.03
C GLU A 166 -10.44 -9.35 18.12
N ILE A 167 -9.72 -8.39 18.70
CA ILE A 167 -8.94 -7.41 17.96
C ILE A 167 -7.46 -7.76 18.01
N LYS A 168 -6.82 -7.80 16.86
CA LYS A 168 -5.37 -7.95 16.74
C LYS A 168 -4.79 -6.84 15.87
N ASN A 169 -4.05 -5.94 16.50
CA ASN A 169 -3.26 -4.97 15.76
C ASN A 169 -1.97 -5.63 15.29
N GLU A 170 -1.58 -5.37 14.05
CA GLU A 170 -0.22 -5.67 13.63
C GLU A 170 0.70 -4.78 14.48
N ASP A 171 1.66 -5.39 15.15
CA ASP A 171 2.74 -4.69 15.80
C ASP A 171 3.97 -4.78 14.91
N GLN A 172 4.93 -3.87 15.08
CA GLN A 172 6.27 -4.12 14.57
C GLN A 172 6.80 -5.33 15.33
N GLN A 173 6.72 -6.52 14.73
CA GLN A 173 7.50 -7.68 15.16
C GLN A 173 8.97 -7.32 14.91
N THR A 174 9.54 -6.51 15.80
CA THR A 174 10.96 -6.54 16.05
C THR A 174 11.24 -7.98 16.45
N SER A 175 12.06 -8.65 15.65
CA SER A 175 12.73 -9.89 15.98
C SER A 175 13.18 -9.86 17.45
N LYS A 176 12.34 -10.35 18.36
CA LYS A 176 12.69 -10.63 19.76
C LYS A 176 13.65 -11.82 19.86
N GLN A 177 13.94 -12.46 18.73
CA GLN A 177 15.06 -13.38 18.57
C GLN A 177 16.31 -12.57 18.23
N LEU A 178 17.40 -12.81 18.98
CA LEU A 178 18.69 -12.10 18.95
C LEU A 178 18.82 -10.89 19.90
N LYS A 179 18.45 -11.04 21.17
CA LYS A 179 19.10 -10.24 22.25
C LYS A 179 20.49 -10.78 22.64
N ALA A 180 21.01 -11.80 21.95
CA ALA A 180 22.28 -12.46 22.27
C ALA A 180 23.35 -12.40 21.17
N SER A 181 23.06 -11.90 19.96
CA SER A 181 24.05 -11.75 18.89
C SER A 181 24.10 -10.32 18.37
N LYS A 182 25.30 -9.82 18.08
CA LYS A 182 25.54 -8.45 17.59
C LYS A 182 24.95 -8.32 16.18
N LYS A 183 23.78 -7.68 16.07
CA LYS A 183 23.12 -7.44 14.77
C LYS A 183 24.04 -6.67 13.82
N THR A 184 24.10 -7.09 12.56
CA THR A 184 24.82 -6.38 11.49
C THR A 184 24.12 -5.05 11.16
N THR A 185 24.81 -4.14 10.47
CA THR A 185 24.21 -2.88 10.03
C THR A 185 23.00 -3.12 9.12
N ALA A 186 23.09 -4.08 8.20
CA ALA A 186 21.98 -4.46 7.32
C ALA A 186 20.75 -4.93 8.11
N GLN A 187 20.94 -5.75 9.15
CA GLN A 187 19.84 -6.20 10.02
C GLN A 187 19.18 -5.03 10.76
N LYS A 188 20.00 -4.11 11.31
CA LYS A 188 19.48 -2.91 11.97
C LYS A 188 18.71 -2.00 11.00
N ASN A 189 19.20 -1.84 9.78
CA ASN A 189 18.52 -1.04 8.76
C ASN A 189 17.19 -1.68 8.34
N THR A 190 17.16 -3.01 8.18
CA THR A 190 15.92 -3.75 7.88
C THR A 190 14.88 -3.55 8.97
N GLU A 191 15.28 -3.56 10.25
CA GLU A 191 14.38 -3.28 11.37
C GLU A 191 13.83 -1.84 11.34
N LYS A 192 14.68 -0.85 11.02
CA LYS A 192 14.25 0.54 10.86
C LYS A 192 13.28 0.74 9.70
N MET A 193 13.34 -0.10 8.67
CA MET A 193 12.43 -0.08 7.52
C MET A 193 11.15 -0.90 7.74
N SER A 194 11.06 -1.68 8.82
CA SER A 194 9.89 -2.51 9.08
C SER A 194 8.67 -1.67 9.42
N LEU A 195 7.49 -2.14 9.01
CA LEU A 195 6.21 -1.54 9.37
C LEU A 195 5.47 -2.45 10.33
N GLY A 196 4.57 -1.88 11.12
CA GLY A 196 3.77 -2.68 12.03
C GLY A 196 2.59 -1.93 12.59
N LYS A 197 1.90 -1.19 11.72
CA LYS A 197 0.64 -0.47 11.99
C LYS A 197 -0.25 -0.41 10.75
N ILE A 198 0.16 -1.10 9.68
CA ILE A 198 -0.47 -0.98 8.36
C ILE A 198 -1.71 -1.85 8.32
N ARG A 199 -1.73 -2.98 9.04
CA ARG A 199 -2.88 -3.85 9.13
C ARG A 199 -3.35 -4.06 10.56
N SER A 200 -4.61 -4.45 10.68
CA SER A 200 -5.20 -5.01 11.89
C SER A 200 -6.26 -6.02 11.48
N SER A 201 -6.64 -6.92 12.38
CA SER A 201 -7.70 -7.88 12.14
C SER A 201 -8.73 -7.86 13.26
N VAL A 202 -9.97 -8.17 12.89
CA VAL A 202 -11.09 -8.35 13.80
C VAL A 202 -11.72 -9.70 13.53
N THR A 203 -11.76 -10.57 14.54
CA THR A 203 -12.36 -11.90 14.43
C THR A 203 -13.64 -11.97 15.25
N TYR A 204 -14.71 -12.46 14.63
CA TYR A 204 -15.95 -12.82 15.29
C TYR A 204 -16.10 -14.34 15.24
N GLN A 205 -16.11 -14.97 16.41
CA GLN A 205 -16.19 -16.42 16.52
C GLN A 205 -17.62 -16.93 16.39
N ASP A 206 -17.77 -18.15 15.87
CA ASP A 206 -19.04 -18.88 15.78
C ASP A 206 -20.18 -18.07 15.13
N VAL A 207 -19.86 -17.29 14.09
CA VAL A 207 -20.87 -16.49 13.37
C VAL A 207 -21.84 -17.40 12.62
N TYR A 208 -21.31 -18.48 12.04
CA TYR A 208 -22.07 -19.61 11.53
C TYR A 208 -21.56 -20.89 12.19
N ASP A 209 -22.26 -22.01 12.00
CA ASP A 209 -21.85 -23.30 12.56
C ASP A 209 -20.39 -23.63 12.19
N GLU A 210 -19.55 -23.76 13.21
CA GLU A 210 -18.10 -23.99 13.10
C GLU A 210 -17.37 -23.01 12.15
N THR A 211 -17.84 -21.76 12.05
CA THR A 211 -17.27 -20.75 11.14
C THR A 211 -17.16 -19.38 11.79
N ASP A 212 -15.94 -18.86 11.81
CA ASP A 212 -15.65 -17.49 12.22
C ASP A 212 -15.56 -16.57 11.00
N LEU A 213 -15.74 -15.28 11.25
CA LEU A 213 -15.47 -14.23 10.28
C LEU A 213 -14.32 -13.35 10.76
N GLU A 214 -13.27 -13.29 9.96
CA GLU A 214 -12.13 -12.40 10.14
C GLU A 214 -12.23 -11.24 9.14
N TYR A 215 -12.16 -10.00 9.65
CA TYR A 215 -12.06 -8.78 8.86
C TYR A 215 -10.66 -8.21 8.98
N ILE A 216 -9.94 -8.18 7.87
CA ILE A 216 -8.59 -7.60 7.78
C ILE A 216 -8.73 -6.15 7.33
N VAL A 217 -8.38 -5.24 8.22
CA VAL A 217 -8.30 -3.81 7.97
C VAL A 217 -6.91 -3.50 7.39
N SER A 218 -6.88 -2.80 6.27
CA SER A 218 -5.65 -2.33 5.63
C SER A 218 -5.89 -0.99 4.93
N PRO A 219 -4.87 -0.32 4.37
CA PRO A 219 -5.08 0.96 3.72
C PRO A 219 -6.17 0.90 2.66
N TYR A 220 -7.13 1.80 2.77
CA TYR A 220 -8.28 1.94 1.85
C TYR A 220 -9.23 0.73 1.73
N THR A 221 -9.00 -0.37 2.46
CA THR A 221 -9.77 -1.60 2.25
C THR A 221 -10.07 -2.34 3.55
N VAL A 222 -11.18 -3.07 3.55
CA VAL A 222 -11.52 -4.08 4.55
C VAL A 222 -11.81 -5.38 3.81
N LYS A 223 -11.09 -6.45 4.13
CA LYS A 223 -11.26 -7.77 3.51
C LYS A 223 -11.90 -8.74 4.48
N GLU A 224 -12.99 -9.38 4.07
CA GLU A 224 -13.59 -10.49 4.80
C GLU A 224 -12.89 -11.82 4.46
N LYS A 225 -12.70 -12.66 5.47
CA LYS A 225 -12.22 -14.03 5.35
C LYS A 225 -13.03 -14.91 6.30
N LYS A 226 -13.40 -16.10 5.83
CA LYS A 226 -14.00 -17.14 6.66
C LYS A 226 -12.90 -18.03 7.21
N THR A 227 -12.96 -18.36 8.49
CA THR A 227 -12.07 -19.33 9.12
C THR A 227 -12.90 -20.40 9.82
N ARG A 228 -12.30 -21.58 9.99
CA ARG A 228 -12.86 -22.71 10.71
C ARG A 228 -11.78 -23.17 11.67
N ASP A 229 -12.09 -23.23 12.95
CA ASP A 229 -11.23 -23.93 13.90
C ASP A 229 -11.23 -25.43 13.54
N LEU A 230 -10.03 -25.96 13.26
CA LEU A 230 -9.80 -27.37 12.95
C LEU A 230 -9.47 -28.16 14.21
#